data_AF-A0A1M5RHM3-F1
#
_entry.id   AF-A0A1M5RHM3-F1
#
_cell.length_a   1.000
_cell.length_b   1.000
_cell.length_c   1.000
_cell.angle_alpha   90.00
_cell.angle_beta   90.00
_cell.angle_gamma   90.00
#
_symmetry.space_group_name_H-M   'P 1'
#
loop_
_entity.id
_entity.type
_entity.pdbx_description
1 polymer ?
#
loop_
_entity_poly.entity_id
_entity_poly.type
_entity_poly.pdbx_seq_one_letter_code
_entity_poly.pdbx_strand_id
1 'polypeptide(L)'
;MIKRALIAALVFVAPACRVSAQDAKVSVDMIGIGRMSCAHWQSTQAHRLEGTIWIYGFWTGLNYVAAASDQTQAKIDVAAIAAQVEKTCAQQTSQPLASAVWTTYLESKR
;
A
#
# COMPACT_ATOMS: atom_id res chain seq x y z
N MET A 1 -56.95 -40.74 3.98
CA MET A 1 -55.65 -41.41 3.71
C MET A 1 -54.62 -40.34 3.41
N ILE A 2 -53.75 -39.98 4.36
CA ILE A 2 -52.74 -38.92 4.18
C ILE A 2 -51.44 -39.57 3.69
N LYS A 3 -51.07 -39.34 2.43
CA LYS A 3 -49.79 -39.81 1.87
C LYS A 3 -48.67 -38.89 2.37
N ARG A 4 -47.77 -39.42 3.18
CA ARG A 4 -46.52 -38.76 3.59
C ARG A 4 -45.60 -38.72 2.37
N ALA A 5 -45.39 -37.53 1.80
CA ALA A 5 -44.38 -37.32 0.77
C ALA A 5 -43.01 -37.17 1.45
N LEU A 6 -42.10 -38.09 1.14
CA LEU A 6 -40.70 -38.01 1.55
C LEU A 6 -39.99 -37.00 0.63
N ILE A 7 -39.58 -35.86 1.18
CA ILE A 7 -38.77 -34.87 0.46
C ILE A 7 -37.31 -35.31 0.60
N ALA A 8 -36.72 -35.81 -0.49
CA ALA A 8 -35.30 -36.09 -0.56
C ALA A 8 -34.52 -34.77 -0.66
N ALA A 9 -33.64 -34.50 0.30
CA ALA A 9 -32.77 -33.32 0.29
C ALA A 9 -31.63 -33.53 -0.72
N LEU A 10 -31.67 -32.78 -1.83
CA LEU A 10 -30.56 -32.66 -2.78
C LEU A 10 -29.48 -31.78 -2.17
N VAL A 11 -28.39 -32.39 -1.71
CA VAL A 11 -27.19 -31.67 -1.27
C VAL A 11 -26.44 -31.22 -2.53
N PHE A 12 -26.66 -29.97 -2.94
CA PHE A 12 -25.86 -29.32 -3.98
C PHE A 12 -24.47 -29.03 -3.42
N VAL A 13 -23.49 -29.85 -3.78
CA VAL A 13 -22.07 -29.55 -3.55
C VAL A 13 -21.69 -28.48 -4.57
N ALA A 14 -21.79 -27.20 -4.18
CA ALA A 14 -21.27 -26.12 -4.99
C ALA A 14 -19.75 -26.28 -5.10
N PRO A 15 -19.16 -26.23 -6.30
CA PRO A 15 -17.71 -26.23 -6.44
C PRO A 15 -17.21 -24.91 -5.85
N ALA A 16 -16.59 -24.99 -4.68
CA ALA A 16 -15.84 -23.87 -4.11
C ALA A 16 -14.59 -23.66 -4.98
N CYS A 17 -14.74 -22.95 -6.10
CA CYS A 17 -13.62 -22.34 -6.78
C CYS A 17 -12.95 -21.40 -5.77
N ARG A 18 -11.91 -21.90 -5.10
CA ARG A 18 -10.98 -21.05 -4.37
C ARG A 18 -10.25 -20.23 -5.41
N VAL A 19 -10.81 -19.06 -5.74
CA VAL A 19 -10.07 -18.01 -6.43
C VAL A 19 -8.96 -17.60 -5.46
N SER A 20 -7.80 -18.22 -5.64
CA SER A 20 -6.57 -17.73 -5.05
C SER A 20 -6.25 -16.45 -5.82
N ALA A 21 -6.65 -15.30 -5.27
CA ALA A 21 -6.08 -14.04 -5.68
C ALA A 21 -4.60 -14.10 -5.32
N GLN A 22 -3.78 -14.60 -6.25
CA GLN A 22 -2.36 -14.33 -6.21
C GLN A 22 -2.26 -12.83 -6.45
N ASP A 23 -2.20 -12.05 -5.37
CA ASP A 23 -1.70 -10.69 -5.41
C ASP A 23 -0.35 -10.80 -6.12
N ALA A 24 -0.34 -10.48 -7.41
CA ALA A 24 0.88 -10.42 -8.18
C ALA A 24 1.71 -9.35 -7.48
N LYS A 25 2.65 -9.80 -6.64
CA LYS A 25 3.45 -8.92 -5.80
C LYS A 25 4.24 -8.04 -6.75
N VAL A 26 3.75 -6.81 -6.95
CA VAL A 26 4.41 -5.83 -7.81
C VAL A 26 5.78 -5.59 -7.19
N SER A 27 6.80 -6.17 -7.80
CA SER A 27 8.19 -6.01 -7.38
C SER A 27 8.73 -4.77 -8.06
N VAL A 28 8.79 -3.67 -7.32
CA VAL A 28 9.42 -2.43 -7.78
C VAL A 28 10.89 -2.48 -7.38
N ASP A 29 11.79 -2.33 -8.36
CA ASP A 29 13.21 -2.13 -8.04
C ASP A 29 13.38 -0.75 -7.41
N MET A 30 13.71 -0.75 -6.12
CA MET A 30 13.80 0.45 -5.32
C MET A 30 15.26 0.89 -5.25
N ILE A 31 15.52 2.17 -5.45
CA ILE A 31 16.87 2.75 -5.49
C ILE A 31 17.02 3.81 -4.40
N GLY A 32 18.22 3.96 -3.86
CA GLY A 32 18.56 4.99 -2.86
C GLY A 32 17.98 4.70 -1.48
N ILE A 33 17.84 5.77 -0.68
CA ILE A 33 17.41 5.69 0.73
C ILE A 33 16.01 5.07 0.92
N GLY A 34 15.16 5.05 -0.12
CA GLY A 34 13.86 4.37 -0.08
C GLY A 34 13.91 2.87 0.26
N ARG A 35 15.06 2.22 0.01
CA ARG A 35 15.31 0.81 0.40
C ARG A 35 15.65 0.65 1.88
N MET A 36 16.17 1.71 2.49
CA MET A 36 16.61 1.68 3.88
C MET A 36 15.41 1.78 4.82
N SER A 37 15.60 1.40 6.08
CA SER A 37 14.52 1.43 7.05
C SER A 37 14.10 2.86 7.41
N CYS A 38 12.86 3.01 7.88
CA CYS A 38 12.40 4.24 8.51
C CYS A 38 13.35 4.71 9.63
N ALA A 39 13.89 3.79 10.44
CA ALA A 39 14.89 4.13 11.46
C ALA A 39 16.17 4.74 10.86
N HIS A 40 16.64 4.21 9.72
CA HIS A 40 17.79 4.77 9.03
C HIS A 40 17.52 6.20 8.53
N TRP A 41 16.38 6.42 7.87
CA TRP A 41 15.97 7.77 7.46
C TRP A 41 15.97 8.77 8.61
N GLN A 42 15.56 8.33 9.80
CA GLN A 42 15.45 9.20 10.97
C GLN A 42 16.76 9.39 11.76
N SER A 43 17.80 8.61 11.46
CA SER A 43 18.99 8.49 12.32
C SER A 43 19.93 9.71 12.32
N THR A 44 19.97 10.49 11.24
CA THR A 44 20.82 11.69 11.14
C THR A 44 20.12 12.79 10.36
N GLN A 45 20.57 14.04 10.50
CA GLN A 45 20.03 15.15 9.71
C GLN A 45 20.31 14.98 8.21
N ALA A 46 21.46 14.40 7.84
CA ALA A 46 21.80 14.12 6.45
C ALA A 46 20.85 13.07 5.84
N HIS A 47 20.59 11.97 6.57
CA HIS A 47 19.62 10.96 6.14
C HIS A 47 18.20 11.53 6.07
N ARG A 48 17.81 12.38 7.03
CA ARG A 48 16.51 13.07 7.01
C ARG A 48 16.34 13.87 5.72
N LEU A 49 17.34 14.67 5.35
CA LEU A 49 17.34 15.49 4.14
C LEU A 49 17.27 14.63 2.87
N GLU A 50 18.15 13.63 2.74
CA GLU A 50 18.18 12.70 1.60
C GLU A 50 16.82 12.00 1.44
N GLY A 51 16.28 11.48 2.55
CA GLY A 51 14.99 10.80 2.55
C GLY A 51 13.83 11.72 2.20
N THR A 52 13.82 12.97 2.68
CA THR A 52 12.77 13.93 2.31
C THR A 52 12.78 14.23 0.81
N ILE A 53 13.95 14.45 0.21
CA ILE A 53 14.07 14.66 -1.24
C ILE A 53 13.58 13.42 -2.00
N TRP A 54 13.99 12.24 -1.54
CA TRP A 54 13.58 10.97 -2.14
C TRP A 54 12.06 10.75 -2.05
N ILE A 55 11.44 11.04 -0.89
CA ILE A 55 9.99 10.95 -0.66
C ILE A 55 9.24 11.80 -1.67
N TYR A 56 9.66 13.05 -1.91
CA TYR A 56 9.01 13.93 -2.87
C TYR A 56 9.11 13.42 -4.31
N GLY A 57 10.27 12.89 -4.70
CA GLY A 57 10.45 12.27 -6.01
C GLY A 57 9.55 11.05 -6.19
N PHE A 58 9.52 10.17 -5.19
CA PHE A 58 8.68 8.97 -5.22
C PHE A 58 7.19 9.32 -5.26
N TRP A 59 6.73 10.26 -4.43
CA TRP A 59 5.34 10.75 -4.42
C TRP A 59 4.92 11.33 -5.78
N THR A 60 5.83 12.08 -6.42
CA THR A 60 5.60 12.61 -7.77
C THR A 60 5.44 11.48 -8.79
N GLY A 61 6.29 10.46 -8.73
CA GLY A 61 6.17 9.26 -9.57
C GLY A 61 4.84 8.54 -9.36
N LEU A 62 4.39 8.38 -8.10
CA LEU A 62 3.09 7.78 -7.79
C LEU A 62 1.92 8.60 -8.35
N ASN A 63 1.98 9.94 -8.24
CA ASN A 63 0.98 10.83 -8.84
C ASN A 63 0.98 10.75 -10.37
N TYR A 64 2.16 10.65 -11.00
CA TYR A 64 2.27 10.49 -12.46
C TYR A 64 1.62 9.18 -12.92
N VAL A 65 1.94 8.06 -12.27
CA VAL A 65 1.33 6.74 -12.58
C VAL A 65 -0.18 6.77 -12.36
N ALA A 66 -0.64 7.39 -11.28
CA ALA A 66 -2.07 7.55 -11.01
C ALA A 66 -2.76 8.34 -12.14
N ALA A 67 -2.19 9.47 -12.55
CA ALA A 67 -2.71 10.27 -13.66
C ALA A 67 -2.74 9.50 -14.98
N ALA A 68 -1.65 8.77 -15.29
CA ALA A 68 -1.55 7.97 -16.51
C ALA A 68 -2.49 6.74 -16.53
N SER A 69 -3.03 6.37 -15.37
CA SER A 69 -3.92 5.21 -15.18
C SER A 69 -5.36 5.62 -14.83
N ASP A 70 -5.73 6.88 -15.05
CA ASP A 70 -7.04 7.46 -14.69
C ASP A 70 -7.45 7.25 -13.20
N GLN A 71 -6.46 7.16 -12.30
CA GLN A 71 -6.66 7.07 -10.87
C GLN A 71 -6.54 8.45 -10.21
N THR A 72 -7.25 8.63 -9.09
CA THR A 72 -7.11 9.82 -8.25
C THR A 72 -5.68 9.96 -7.74
N GLN A 73 -5.12 11.16 -7.90
CA GLN A 73 -3.81 11.54 -7.35
C GLN A 73 -3.93 11.88 -5.87
N ALA A 74 -2.88 11.63 -5.09
CA ALA A 74 -2.81 12.09 -3.70
C ALA A 74 -2.33 13.56 -3.67
N LYS A 75 -3.28 14.48 -3.66
CA LYS A 75 -3.03 15.94 -3.63
C LYS A 75 -3.12 16.46 -2.20
N ILE A 76 -2.01 16.35 -1.46
CA ILE A 76 -1.85 16.97 -0.15
C ILE A 76 -0.79 18.06 -0.21
N ASP A 77 -0.76 18.93 0.79
CA ASP A 77 0.28 19.94 0.92
C ASP A 77 1.67 19.28 0.95
N VAL A 78 2.58 19.77 0.11
CA VAL A 78 3.98 19.31 0.04
C VAL A 78 4.67 19.41 1.40
N ALA A 79 4.35 20.44 2.18
CA ALA A 79 4.86 20.61 3.54
C ALA A 79 4.38 19.51 4.50
N ALA A 80 3.24 18.87 4.20
CA ALA A 80 2.65 17.82 5.03
C ALA A 80 3.13 16.41 4.66
N ILE A 81 3.57 16.15 3.42
CA ILE A 81 3.92 14.80 2.93
C ILE A 81 4.93 14.12 3.86
N ALA A 82 6.11 14.73 4.07
CA ALA A 82 7.17 14.11 4.86
C ALA A 82 6.75 13.86 6.32
N ALA A 83 5.98 14.79 6.90
CA ALA A 83 5.46 14.65 8.26
C ALA A 83 4.43 13.50 8.38
N GLN A 84 3.61 13.27 7.36
CA GLN A 84 2.69 12.13 7.34
C GLN A 84 3.42 10.80 7.17
N VAL A 85 4.43 10.76 6.29
CA VAL A 85 5.31 9.58 6.13
C VAL A 85 6.02 9.26 7.45
N GLU A 86 6.47 10.28 8.18
CA GLU A 86 7.06 10.10 9.51
C GLU A 86 6.09 9.44 10.49
N LYS A 87 4.82 9.85 10.50
CA LYS A 87 3.78 9.21 11.34
C LYS A 87 3.59 7.73 10.97
N THR A 88 3.56 7.40 9.68
CA THR A 88 3.48 6.02 9.21
C THR A 88 4.74 5.23 9.60
N CYS A 89 5.92 5.83 9.48
CA CYS A 89 7.19 5.24 9.89
C CYS A 89 7.26 4.94 11.40
N ALA A 90 6.63 5.77 12.24
CA ALA A 90 6.58 5.55 13.68
C ALA A 90 5.82 4.27 14.08
N GLN A 91 4.92 3.77 13.23
CA GLN A 91 4.19 2.51 13.48
C GLN A 91 5.08 1.28 13.31
N GLN A 92 6.08 1.34 12.42
CA GLN A 92 7.00 0.24 12.17
C GLN A 92 8.35 0.75 11.66
N THR A 93 9.28 1.03 12.58
CA THR A 93 10.55 1.70 12.24
C THR A 93 11.52 0.84 11.42
N SER A 94 11.36 -0.48 11.43
CA SER A 94 12.18 -1.42 10.65
C SER A 94 11.75 -1.57 9.19
N GLN A 95 10.54 -1.10 8.82
CA GLN A 95 10.06 -1.22 7.45
C GLN A 95 10.84 -0.32 6.49
N PRO A 96 10.95 -0.68 5.20
CA PRO A 96 11.54 0.20 4.19
C PRO A 96 10.80 1.53 4.10
N LEU A 97 11.53 2.63 3.93
CA LEU A 97 10.94 3.96 3.78
C LEU A 97 9.92 4.00 2.62
N ALA A 98 10.23 3.35 1.50
CA ALA A 98 9.32 3.29 0.36
C ALA A 98 7.96 2.64 0.71
N SER A 99 7.95 1.62 1.56
CA SER A 99 6.71 0.99 2.04
C SER A 99 5.88 1.95 2.89
N ALA A 100 6.53 2.72 3.76
CA ALA A 100 5.85 3.76 4.53
C ALA A 100 5.23 4.82 3.60
N VAL A 101 6.00 5.32 2.62
CA VAL A 101 5.50 6.32 1.66
C VAL A 101 4.32 5.80 0.85
N TRP A 102 4.39 4.55 0.39
CA TRP A 102 3.28 3.92 -0.35
C TRP A 102 2.01 3.84 0.49
N THR A 103 2.12 3.39 1.75
CA THR A 103 0.97 3.35 2.67
C THR A 103 0.39 4.73 2.90
N THR A 104 1.23 5.73 3.21
CA THR A 104 0.78 7.13 3.37
C THR A 104 0.08 7.65 2.11
N TYR A 105 0.64 7.38 0.93
CA TYR A 105 0.06 7.78 -0.35
C TYR A 105 -1.34 7.19 -0.59
N LEU A 106 -1.52 5.90 -0.27
CA LEU A 106 -2.83 5.25 -0.37
C LEU A 106 -3.85 5.83 0.61
N GLU A 107 -3.43 6.15 1.83
CA GLU A 107 -4.29 6.77 2.84
C GLU A 107 -4.69 8.19 2.45
N SER A 108 -3.79 8.96 1.82
CA SER A 108 -4.07 10.31 1.33
C SER A 108 -5.03 10.38 0.13
N LYS A 109 -5.42 9.24 -0.45
CA LYS A 109 -6.42 9.15 -1.53
C LYS A 109 -7.82 8.76 -1.06
N ARG A 110 -7.96 8.36 0.21
CA ARG A 110 -9.27 8.05 0.81
C ARG A 110 -9.99 9.31 1.22
#